data_AF-A0A212JJC6-F1
#
_entry.id   AF-A0A212JJC6-F1
#
_cell.length_a   1.000
_cell.length_b   1.000
_cell.length_c   1.000
_cell.angle_alpha   90.00
_cell.angle_beta   90.00
_cell.angle_gamma   90.00
#
_symmetry.space_group_name_H-M   'P 1'
#
loop_
_entity.id
_entity.type
_entity.pdbx_description
1 polymer ?
#
loop_
_entity_poly.entity_id
_entity_poly.type
_entity_poly.pdbx_seq_one_letter_code
_entity_poly.pdbx_strand_id
1 'polypeptide(L)'
;MTEKKEMTIVDIENLFEYLSIHFEHNPKVRNRLLMKAWLELLEPYAPADVKAALIATMRENRHFPDCQDIAVKCAQAAPARPAALVRAAPDWALVEEFHATYRRLKAEGKL
;
A
#
# COMPACT_ATOMS: atom_id res chain seq x y z
N MET A 1 15.71 -1.78 -23.93
CA MET A 1 14.32 -1.73 -23.42
C MET A 1 14.41 -1.20 -22.01
N THR A 2 13.94 0.03 -21.79
CA THR A 2 13.96 0.68 -20.46
C THR A 2 12.99 -0.07 -19.56
N GLU A 3 13.54 -0.79 -18.60
CA GLU A 3 12.79 -1.46 -17.54
C GLU A 3 12.04 -0.37 -16.75
N LYS A 4 10.71 -0.29 -16.90
CA LYS A 4 9.88 0.59 -16.07
C LYS A 4 9.99 0.10 -14.64
N LYS A 5 10.81 0.78 -13.85
CA LYS A 5 11.15 0.37 -12.48
C LYS A 5 10.04 0.66 -11.47
N GLU A 6 9.16 1.59 -11.81
CA GLU A 6 8.19 2.19 -10.89
C GLU A 6 6.81 2.35 -11.54
N MET A 7 5.79 2.30 -10.70
CA MET A 7 4.39 2.49 -11.06
C MET A 7 4.13 3.94 -11.43
N THR A 8 3.45 4.21 -12.54
CA THR A 8 3.03 5.58 -12.92
C THR A 8 1.52 5.74 -12.85
N ILE A 9 1.05 7.00 -12.93
CA ILE A 9 -0.38 7.31 -13.01
C ILE A 9 -1.07 6.60 -14.20
N VAL A 10 -0.41 6.52 -15.35
CA VAL A 10 -0.96 5.84 -16.53
C VAL A 10 -1.08 4.34 -16.28
N ASP A 11 -0.10 3.77 -15.58
CA ASP A 11 -0.11 2.35 -15.31
C ASP A 11 -1.15 1.97 -14.24
N ILE A 12 -1.41 2.82 -13.24
CA ILE A 12 -2.50 2.58 -12.28
C ILE A 12 -3.88 2.75 -12.93
N GLU A 13 -4.03 3.70 -13.86
CA GLU A 13 -5.26 3.86 -14.63
C GLU A 13 -5.55 2.60 -15.47
N ASN A 14 -4.53 2.06 -16.15
CA ASN A 14 -4.63 0.80 -16.88
C ASN A 14 -4.97 -0.39 -15.96
N LEU A 15 -4.43 -0.40 -14.73
CA LEU A 15 -4.74 -1.43 -13.73
C LEU A 15 -6.22 -1.37 -13.31
N PHE A 16 -6.76 -0.17 -13.11
CA PHE A 16 -8.17 0.01 -12.76
C PHE A 16 -9.12 -0.22 -13.93
N GLU A 17 -8.69 0.07 -15.17
CA GLU A 17 -9.41 -0.34 -16.36
C GLU A 17 -9.52 -1.87 -16.43
N TYR A 18 -8.43 -2.59 -16.16
CA TYR A 18 -8.45 -4.04 -16.03
C TYR A 18 -9.41 -4.52 -14.92
N LEU A 19 -9.39 -3.89 -13.74
CA LEU A 19 -10.34 -4.19 -12.67
C LEU A 19 -11.79 -3.93 -13.08
N SER A 20 -12.05 -2.91 -13.91
CA SER A 20 -13.40 -2.61 -14.39
C SER A 20 -14.00 -3.71 -15.26
N ILE A 21 -13.17 -4.49 -15.96
CA ILE A 21 -13.62 -5.65 -16.75
C ILE A 21 -14.10 -6.77 -15.82
N HIS A 22 -13.42 -6.98 -14.70
CA HIS A 22 -13.73 -8.04 -13.75
C HIS A 22 -14.77 -7.66 -12.69
N PHE A 23 -14.91 -6.36 -12.41
CA PHE A 23 -15.78 -5.80 -11.39
C PHE A 23 -16.65 -4.65 -11.94
N GLU A 24 -17.34 -4.88 -13.06
CA GLU A 24 -18.07 -3.87 -13.85
C GLU A 24 -18.98 -2.96 -13.01
N HIS A 25 -19.70 -3.52 -12.03
CA HIS A 25 -20.66 -2.78 -11.22
C HIS A 25 -20.07 -2.23 -9.91
N ASN A 26 -18.77 -2.40 -9.67
CA ASN A 26 -18.16 -1.97 -8.43
C ASN A 26 -17.77 -0.48 -8.49
N PRO A 27 -18.31 0.41 -7.63
CA PRO A 27 -18.00 1.84 -7.67
C PRO A 27 -16.51 2.15 -7.42
N LYS A 28 -15.77 1.22 -6.81
CA LYS A 28 -14.33 1.38 -6.54
C LYS A 28 -13.49 1.48 -7.82
N VAL A 29 -13.91 0.85 -8.93
CA VAL A 29 -13.12 0.82 -10.20
C VAL A 29 -13.01 2.19 -10.88
N ARG A 30 -13.86 3.16 -10.53
CA ARG A 30 -13.83 4.53 -11.08
C ARG A 30 -13.43 5.57 -10.04
N ASN A 31 -13.04 5.14 -8.84
CA ASN A 31 -12.73 6.05 -7.75
C ASN A 31 -11.30 6.60 -7.89
N ARG A 32 -11.19 7.88 -8.30
CA ARG A 32 -9.91 8.57 -8.47
C ARG A 32 -9.09 8.71 -7.20
N LEU A 33 -9.72 8.85 -6.03
CA LEU A 33 -9.01 8.89 -4.76
C LEU A 33 -8.39 7.53 -4.43
N LEU A 34 -9.12 6.45 -4.74
CA LEU A 34 -8.62 5.09 -4.56
C LEU A 34 -7.44 4.79 -5.49
N MET A 35 -7.52 5.21 -6.76
CA MET A 35 -6.41 5.10 -7.71
C MET A 35 -5.14 5.82 -7.19
N LYS A 36 -5.28 7.03 -6.63
CA LYS A 36 -4.16 7.76 -6.03
C LYS A 36 -3.57 7.02 -4.83
N ALA A 37 -4.42 6.55 -3.91
CA ALA A 37 -3.96 5.79 -2.75
C ALA A 37 -3.25 4.48 -3.15
N TRP A 38 -3.72 3.82 -4.21
CA TRP A 38 -3.05 2.65 -4.77
C TRP A 38 -1.70 3.01 -5.38
N LEU A 39 -1.63 4.12 -6.14
CA LEU A 39 -0.39 4.58 -6.72
C LEU A 39 0.65 4.89 -5.64
N GLU A 40 0.31 5.64 -4.59
CA GLU A 40 1.23 5.97 -3.49
C GLU A 40 1.84 4.72 -2.85
N LEU A 41 1.05 3.65 -2.72
CA LEU A 41 1.53 2.41 -2.12
C LEU A 41 2.32 1.53 -3.10
N LEU A 42 1.95 1.56 -4.38
CA LEU A 42 2.48 0.67 -5.41
C LEU A 42 3.58 1.29 -6.27
N GLU A 43 3.78 2.61 -6.22
CA GLU A 43 4.82 3.39 -6.91
C GLU A 43 6.20 2.71 -6.88
N PRO A 44 6.68 2.16 -5.74
CA PRO A 44 8.01 1.56 -5.66
C PRO A 44 8.19 0.22 -6.38
N TYR A 45 7.14 -0.32 -7.00
CA TYR A 45 7.15 -1.62 -7.66
C TYR A 45 6.97 -1.48 -9.17
N ALA A 46 7.54 -2.43 -9.92
CA ALA A 46 7.41 -2.44 -11.36
C ALA A 46 5.96 -2.77 -11.78
N PRO A 47 5.45 -2.19 -12.88
CA PRO A 47 4.11 -2.48 -13.39
C PRO A 47 3.82 -3.96 -13.63
N ALA A 48 4.83 -4.71 -14.09
CA ALA A 48 4.71 -6.13 -14.33
C ALA A 48 4.47 -6.93 -13.04
N ASP A 49 5.20 -6.60 -11.98
CA ASP A 49 5.10 -7.27 -10.68
C ASP A 49 3.75 -6.99 -10.02
N VAL A 50 3.31 -5.72 -10.05
CA VAL A 50 2.00 -5.30 -9.53
C VAL A 50 0.88 -6.03 -10.25
N LYS A 51 0.94 -6.14 -11.58
CA LYS A 51 -0.06 -6.86 -12.36
C LYS A 51 -0.07 -8.36 -12.03
N ALA A 52 1.11 -8.97 -11.90
CA ALA A 52 1.21 -10.38 -11.52
C ALA A 52 0.63 -10.64 -10.12
N ALA A 53 0.97 -9.79 -9.15
CA ALA A 53 0.45 -9.84 -7.79
C ALA A 53 -1.07 -9.65 -7.74
N LEU A 54 -1.61 -8.70 -8.50
CA LEU A 54 -3.05 -8.49 -8.63
C LEU A 54 -3.76 -9.76 -9.14
N ILE A 55 -3.26 -10.35 -10.22
CA ILE A 55 -3.85 -11.56 -10.80
C ILE A 55 -3.80 -12.72 -9.79
N ALA A 56 -2.72 -12.86 -9.02
CA ALA A 56 -2.62 -13.85 -7.96
C ALA A 56 -3.70 -13.62 -6.88
N THR A 57 -3.87 -12.39 -6.39
CA THR A 57 -4.92 -12.03 -5.42
C THR A 57 -6.32 -12.34 -5.96
N MET A 58 -6.58 -12.04 -7.23
CA MET A 58 -7.89 -12.30 -7.86
C MET A 58 -8.16 -13.80 -8.09
N ARG A 59 -7.13 -14.64 -8.18
CA ARG A 59 -7.28 -16.11 -8.24
C ARG A 59 -7.63 -16.71 -6.88
N GLU A 60 -7.11 -16.11 -5.81
CA GLU A 60 -7.36 -16.55 -4.43
C GLU A 60 -8.74 -16.08 -3.93
N ASN A 61 -9.18 -14.89 -4.32
CA ASN A 61 -10.40 -14.28 -3.81
C ASN A 61 -11.24 -13.62 -4.92
N ARG A 62 -12.56 -13.79 -4.84
CA ARG A 62 -13.55 -13.17 -5.73
C ARG A 62 -13.95 -11.74 -5.33
N HIS A 63 -13.50 -11.26 -4.17
CA HIS A 63 -13.77 -9.90 -3.73
C HIS A 63 -12.88 -8.88 -4.44
N PHE A 64 -13.26 -7.61 -4.35
CA PHE A 64 -12.45 -6.52 -4.87
C PHE A 64 -11.09 -6.52 -4.14
N PRO A 65 -9.97 -6.54 -4.87
CA PRO A 65 -8.64 -6.67 -4.28
C PRO A 65 -8.26 -5.46 -3.43
N ASP A 66 -7.39 -5.68 -2.44
CA ASP A 66 -6.81 -4.63 -1.59
C ASP A 66 -5.39 -4.29 -2.06
N CYS A 67 -5.04 -2.99 -2.09
CA CYS A 67 -3.70 -2.58 -2.51
C CYS A 67 -2.60 -3.05 -1.54
N GLN A 68 -2.90 -3.23 -0.26
CA GLN A 68 -1.96 -3.73 0.74
C GLN A 68 -1.58 -5.18 0.45
N ASP A 69 -2.56 -6.03 0.14
CA ASP A 69 -2.31 -7.43 -0.21
C ASP A 69 -1.43 -7.54 -1.46
N ILE A 70 -1.69 -6.69 -2.46
CA ILE A 70 -0.89 -6.62 -3.69
C ILE A 70 0.55 -6.19 -3.35
N ALA A 71 0.72 -5.14 -2.54
CA ALA A 71 2.04 -4.64 -2.15
C ALA A 71 2.85 -5.71 -1.38
N VAL A 72 2.21 -6.46 -0.49
CA VAL A 72 2.84 -7.58 0.23
C VAL A 72 3.33 -8.65 -0.75
N LYS A 73 2.50 -9.05 -1.73
CA LYS A 73 2.89 -10.03 -2.75
C LYS A 73 4.04 -9.51 -3.62
N CYS A 74 4.03 -8.22 -4.00
CA CYS A 74 5.15 -7.61 -4.73
C CYS A 74 6.45 -7.65 -3.91
N ALA A 75 6.39 -7.33 -2.62
CA ALA A 75 7.55 -7.38 -1.73
C ALA A 75 8.11 -8.80 -1.56
N GLN A 76 7.25 -9.82 -1.56
CA GLN A 76 7.63 -11.23 -1.49
C GLN A 76 8.23 -11.76 -2.80
N ALA A 77 7.77 -11.24 -3.94
CA ALA A 77 8.23 -11.64 -5.27
C ALA A 77 9.55 -10.96 -5.67
N ALA A 78 9.84 -9.78 -5.13
CA ALA A 78 11.12 -9.12 -5.35
C ALA A 78 12.26 -9.97 -4.77
N PRO A 79 13.38 -10.19 -5.48
CA PRO A 79 14.56 -10.83 -4.91
C PRO A 79 14.95 -10.02 -3.68
N ALA A 80 14.94 -10.66 -2.51
CA ALA A 80 15.07 -10.06 -1.18
C ALA A 80 15.76 -8.70 -1.23
N ARG A 81 14.98 -7.61 -1.34
CA ARG A 81 15.49 -6.27 -1.08
C ARG A 81 16.07 -6.39 0.33
N PRO A 82 17.37 -6.10 0.58
CA PRO A 82 17.87 -6.12 1.94
C PRO A 82 16.92 -5.26 2.75
N ALA A 83 16.45 -5.80 3.89
CA ALA A 83 15.44 -5.22 4.73
C ALA A 83 15.88 -3.85 5.30
N ALA A 84 15.98 -2.84 4.44
CA ALA A 84 16.33 -1.47 4.76
C ALA A 84 15.06 -0.64 4.67
N LEU A 85 14.06 -1.07 5.45
CA LEU A 85 13.03 -0.25 6.07
C LEU A 85 12.39 -1.12 7.16
N VAL A 86 13.23 -1.75 7.99
CA VAL A 86 12.84 -1.86 9.39
C VAL A 86 12.72 -0.41 9.84
N ARG A 87 11.48 0.13 9.83
CA ARG A 87 11.15 1.29 10.65
C ARG A 87 11.81 1.00 11.99
N ALA A 88 12.81 1.82 12.36
CA ALA A 88 13.49 1.65 13.63
C ALA A 88 12.39 1.41 14.66
N ALA A 89 12.51 0.31 15.42
CA ALA A 89 11.58 0.04 16.50
C ALA A 89 11.41 1.35 17.28
N PRO A 90 10.17 1.81 17.54
CA PRO A 90 9.98 3.06 18.24
C PRO A 90 10.81 3.00 19.51
N ASP A 91 11.61 4.04 19.74
CA ASP A 91 12.35 4.15 20.98
C ASP A 91 11.32 4.18 22.11
N TRP A 92 11.20 3.06 22.83
CA TRP A 92 10.23 2.90 23.90
C TRP A 92 10.45 3.94 25.00
N ALA A 93 11.65 4.49 25.14
CA ALA A 93 11.91 5.60 26.06
C ALA A 93 11.12 6.87 25.65
N LEU A 94 11.13 7.23 24.36
CA LEU A 94 10.36 8.36 23.83
C LEU A 94 8.85 8.16 23.97
N VAL A 95 8.36 6.94 23.80
CA VAL A 95 6.93 6.61 23.99
C VAL A 95 6.52 6.73 25.46
N GLU A 96 7.35 6.26 26.39
CA GLU A 96 7.11 6.39 27.83
C GLU A 96 7.17 7.85 28.30
N GLU A 97 8.10 8.65 27.78
CA GLU A 97 8.16 10.09 28.06
C GLU A 97 6.90 10.82 27.60
N PHE A 98 6.39 10.49 26.40
CA PHE A 98 5.14 11.03 25.90
C PHE A 98 3.96 10.66 26.83
N HIS A 99 3.85 9.38 27.25
CA HIS A 99 2.81 8.94 28.17
C HIS A 99 2.93 9.57 29.56
N ALA A 100 4.14 9.78 30.07
CA ALA A 100 4.36 10.48 31.32
C ALA A 100 3.91 11.94 31.24
N THR A 101 4.27 12.62 30.15
CA THR A 101 3.86 14.01 29.88
C THR A 101 2.35 14.14 29.73
N TYR A 102 1.73 13.25 28.97
CA TYR A 102 0.29 13.20 28.80
C TYR A 102 -0.45 13.01 30.14
N ARG A 103 -0.01 12.05 30.97
CA ARG A 103 -0.59 11.82 32.31
C ARG A 103 -0.48 13.05 33.19
N ARG A 104 0.67 13.73 33.17
CA ARG A 104 0.89 14.97 33.92
C ARG A 104 -0.05 16.09 33.47
N LEU A 105 -0.12 16.36 32.17
CA LEU A 105 -0.98 17.42 31.64
C LEU A 105 -2.47 17.17 31.91
N LYS A 106 -2.89 15.91 31.84
CA LYS A 106 -4.26 15.49 32.20
C LYS A 106 -4.55 15.70 33.69
N ALA A 107 -3.59 15.38 34.57
CA ALA A 107 -3.73 15.63 36.01
C ALA A 107 -3.73 17.12 36.37
N GLU A 108 -3.02 17.95 35.59
CA GLU A 108 -3.00 19.41 35.72
C GLU A 108 -4.22 20.11 35.09
N GLY A 109 -5.15 19.36 34.45
CA GLY A 109 -6.33 19.93 33.80
C GLY A 109 -6.03 20.76 32.55
N LYS A 110 -4.86 20.55 31.94
CA LYS A 110 -4.38 21.26 30.74
C LYS A 110 -4.68 20.52 29.44
N LEU A 111 -5.41 19.40 29.54
CA LEU A 111 -5.90 18.55 28.46
C LEU A 111 -7.36 18.18 28.73
#